data_AF-A0A420J0Q6-F1
#
_entry.id   AF-A0A420J0Q6-F1
#
_cell.length_a   1.000
_cell.length_b   1.000
_cell.length_c   1.000
_cell.angle_alpha   90.00
_cell.angle_beta   90.00
_cell.angle_gamma   90.00
#
_symmetry.space_group_name_H-M   'P 1'
#
loop_
_entity.id
_entity.type
_entity.pdbx_description
1 polymer ?
#
loop_
_entity_poly.entity_id
_entity_poly.type
_entity_poly.pdbx_seq_one_letter_code
_entity_poly.pdbx_strand_id
1 'polypeptide(L)'
;MQSNTNSFLSTSSPRKPDNYSNLSARDYENHNSLTPERRPHTMESLSSVARSSVRSNTHKYGAISESQYELNDSPFTDHYEKFHTEYELKRTKKEKKKWLARIIVGMFVIMMILFYLGSAYVFSAYMKSLNFTTFFLMVLETDACQGRNRRNAKIESCDSVDSGFQCQPNFSHYWGQYSPYFSVPSDINPDVPDQCDISFVQILSRHGARDPTSRKTADYRQLIHEIHKNTTSYNDQYSFIKDYQYMLGADQLSSFGQSQMKNSGIKFYSRYNFIAQKSSPFIRASGQARVIDSAKNWTQGFHQARLQDSRASDDRNYPYKILVISEDPGSNNTLDHGLCRKFEQGPVSDIGKSAKATWASIFAPKITARLNSNMPGVNLTTYQTISFMSLCPFETVAREGDHISPFCGLFTDEEWQAYDYYQTLGKYYKYSSGNPLGPTQGVGFVNELISRMTNIPVKDHTSTNSTLDNDSETFPIGEDTTLYADFSHDNTMISILAALGLYNSTPPLSNSTLLDAISLKGFSTSWTVPFAARTYIEKMKCRDIDGELVRILVNDRVVPLETCGADTLGRCTLSRFIDSLSFAKAGGRWDQC
;
A
#
# COMPACT_ATOMS: atom_id res chain seq x y z
N MET A 1 31.50 24.24 41.80
CA MET A 1 31.95 25.44 42.55
C MET A 1 32.06 26.60 41.57
N GLN A 2 31.59 27.78 42.00
CA GLN A 2 31.83 29.16 41.50
C GLN A 2 32.32 29.37 40.05
N SER A 3 31.60 30.01 39.10
CA SER A 3 30.80 31.26 39.07
C SER A 3 31.57 32.51 38.61
N ASN A 4 31.07 33.15 37.54
CA ASN A 4 30.73 34.58 37.39
C ASN A 4 30.48 34.83 35.88
N THR A 5 29.28 35.15 35.37
CA THR A 5 28.39 36.31 35.58
C THR A 5 29.03 37.67 35.27
N ASN A 6 28.49 38.37 34.29
CA ASN A 6 28.14 39.78 34.45
C ASN A 6 26.94 40.16 33.59
N SER A 7 26.06 40.97 34.18
CA SER A 7 24.81 41.48 33.62
C SER A 7 24.87 43.01 33.54
N PHE A 8 23.97 43.62 32.76
CA PHE A 8 23.60 45.02 32.94
C PHE A 8 22.09 45.18 32.93
N LEU A 9 21.60 46.11 33.76
CA LEU A 9 20.21 46.31 34.16
C LEU A 9 19.87 47.81 34.11
N SER A 10 18.68 48.15 33.60
CA SER A 10 17.77 49.20 34.12
C SER A 10 16.54 49.29 33.20
N THR A 11 15.31 48.88 33.54
CA THR A 11 14.36 49.33 34.58
C THR A 11 13.78 50.75 34.40
N SER A 12 12.51 50.85 33.98
CA SER A 12 11.47 51.61 34.72
C SER A 12 10.07 51.42 34.11
N SER A 13 9.06 51.32 34.97
CA SER A 13 7.62 51.19 34.68
C SER A 13 6.87 52.25 35.53
N PRO A 14 5.52 52.30 35.64
CA PRO A 14 4.50 52.55 34.62
C PRO A 14 3.71 53.87 34.89
N ARG A 15 2.83 54.29 33.97
CA ARG A 15 1.63 55.10 34.34
C ARG A 15 0.49 55.08 33.29
N LYS A 16 -0.69 54.67 33.75
CA LYS A 16 -2.05 55.07 33.29
C LYS A 16 -2.55 56.23 34.20
N PRO A 17 -3.74 56.86 34.05
CA PRO A 17 -4.92 56.54 33.21
C PRO A 17 -5.20 57.70 32.21
N ASP A 18 -6.39 58.07 31.68
CA ASP A 18 -7.82 57.67 31.77
C ASP A 18 -8.58 58.25 30.53
N ASN A 19 -9.89 58.14 30.25
CA ASN A 19 -11.07 57.36 30.70
C ASN A 19 -12.06 57.29 29.50
N TYR A 20 -13.05 56.37 29.48
CA TYR A 20 -14.49 56.65 29.22
C TYR A 20 -15.33 55.35 29.22
N SER A 21 -16.05 55.17 30.32
CA SER A 21 -17.20 54.27 30.57
C SER A 21 -18.45 54.63 29.71
N ASN A 22 -19.56 53.87 29.59
CA ASN A 22 -20.03 52.56 30.07
C ASN A 22 -21.36 52.21 29.33
N LEU A 23 -22.04 51.12 29.77
CA LEU A 23 -23.46 50.76 29.57
C LEU A 23 -23.80 50.00 28.27
N SER A 24 -24.75 49.05 28.22
CA SER A 24 -25.25 47.97 29.11
C SER A 24 -26.61 47.52 28.55
N ALA A 25 -26.94 46.23 28.59
CA ALA A 25 -28.20 45.71 28.08
C ALA A 25 -29.40 45.96 29.02
N ARG A 26 -30.60 46.18 28.47
CA ARG A 26 -31.82 45.34 28.65
C ARG A 26 -33.12 45.96 28.09
N ASP A 27 -33.98 45.04 27.65
CA ASP A 27 -35.46 45.00 27.69
C ASP A 27 -36.32 46.21 27.29
N TYR A 28 -37.26 45.99 26.36
CA TYR A 28 -38.68 46.39 26.50
C TYR A 28 -39.60 45.57 25.57
N GLU A 29 -40.78 45.20 26.07
CA GLU A 29 -41.77 44.32 25.39
C GLU A 29 -42.91 45.08 24.66
N ASN A 30 -43.66 44.32 23.84
CA ASN A 30 -45.10 44.46 23.51
C ASN A 30 -45.60 45.77 22.81
N HIS A 31 -46.35 45.69 21.71
CA HIS A 31 -47.70 45.08 21.69
C HIS A 31 -48.26 44.83 20.26
N ASN A 32 -49.10 43.78 20.14
CA ASN A 32 -50.33 43.67 19.31
C ASN A 32 -50.25 43.84 17.77
N SER A 33 -51.14 43.25 16.95
CA SER A 33 -52.02 42.06 17.07
C SER A 33 -52.64 41.76 15.68
N LEU A 34 -52.99 40.49 15.44
CA LEU A 34 -54.25 39.98 14.85
C LEU A 34 -54.06 38.78 13.91
N THR A 35 -54.60 37.63 14.32
CA THR A 35 -55.10 36.56 13.44
C THR A 35 -56.57 36.84 13.11
N PRO A 36 -57.12 36.35 11.98
CA PRO A 36 -57.77 35.02 11.92
C PRO A 36 -57.55 34.30 10.56
N GLU A 37 -58.09 33.11 10.24
CA GLU A 37 -58.43 31.85 10.94
C GLU A 37 -59.13 30.91 9.91
N ARG A 38 -58.84 29.59 9.88
CA ARG A 38 -59.67 28.49 9.28
C ARG A 38 -60.00 28.54 7.75
N ARG A 39 -60.37 27.45 7.05
CA ARG A 39 -60.16 25.98 7.16
C ARG A 39 -60.31 25.37 5.72
N PRO A 40 -60.69 24.09 5.42
CA PRO A 40 -60.00 23.32 4.38
C PRO A 40 -60.85 23.00 3.13
N HIS A 41 -60.26 22.34 2.13
CA HIS A 41 -61.01 21.52 1.18
C HIS A 41 -60.40 20.13 0.98
N THR A 42 -61.22 19.12 1.21
CA THR A 42 -61.05 17.70 0.85
C THR A 42 -61.96 17.36 -0.32
N MET A 43 -61.45 16.63 -1.31
CA MET A 43 -62.16 15.74 -2.27
C MET A 43 -61.18 15.38 -3.39
N GLU A 44 -61.18 14.20 -4.02
CA GLU A 44 -61.78 12.91 -3.64
C GLU A 44 -61.03 11.80 -4.40
N SER A 45 -61.21 10.53 -4.03
CA SER A 45 -60.59 9.39 -4.71
C SER A 45 -61.21 9.10 -6.07
N LEU A 46 -60.41 8.67 -7.06
CA LEU A 46 -60.89 7.70 -8.06
C LEU A 46 -59.77 6.74 -8.49
N SER A 47 -60.01 5.45 -8.27
CA SER A 47 -59.19 4.35 -8.76
C SER A 47 -59.54 3.99 -10.21
N SER A 48 -58.56 3.70 -11.05
CA SER A 48 -58.78 2.81 -12.20
C SER A 48 -57.53 1.98 -12.53
N VAL A 49 -57.76 0.70 -12.79
CA VAL A 49 -56.75 -0.26 -13.22
C VAL A 49 -56.62 -0.17 -14.73
N ALA A 50 -55.39 0.02 -15.23
CA ALA A 50 -55.08 -0.15 -16.64
C ALA A 50 -53.75 -0.92 -16.80
N ARG A 51 -53.85 -2.21 -17.14
CA ARG A 51 -52.73 -2.93 -17.77
C ARG A 51 -52.60 -2.46 -19.22
N SER A 52 -51.43 -2.01 -19.64
CA SER A 52 -51.02 -2.10 -21.04
C SER A 52 -49.52 -2.40 -21.11
N SER A 53 -49.11 -3.04 -22.20
CA SER A 53 -47.79 -3.66 -22.34
C SER A 53 -46.71 -2.64 -22.71
N VAL A 54 -45.66 -2.56 -21.88
CA VAL A 54 -44.40 -1.93 -22.32
C VAL A 54 -43.64 -2.93 -23.19
N ARG A 55 -43.70 -2.70 -24.50
CA ARG A 55 -42.88 -3.39 -25.51
C ARG A 55 -41.39 -3.06 -25.29
N SER A 56 -40.51 -4.02 -25.56
CA SER A 56 -39.06 -3.83 -25.41
C SER A 56 -38.55 -2.64 -26.24
N ASN A 57 -37.86 -1.70 -25.59
CA ASN A 57 -36.94 -0.78 -26.27
C ASN A 57 -35.53 -1.02 -25.72
N THR A 58 -34.73 -1.75 -26.48
CA THR A 58 -33.31 -1.97 -26.23
C THR A 58 -32.52 -0.70 -26.53
N HIS A 59 -32.28 0.14 -25.52
CA HIS A 59 -31.23 1.16 -25.61
C HIS A 59 -29.91 0.60 -25.09
N LYS A 60 -29.07 0.14 -26.02
CA LYS A 60 -27.63 0.02 -25.77
C LYS A 60 -27.07 1.43 -25.59
N TYR A 61 -26.71 1.81 -24.36
CA TYR A 61 -25.70 2.83 -24.16
C TYR A 61 -24.34 2.15 -24.05
N GLY A 62 -23.36 2.70 -24.77
CA GLY A 62 -22.11 2.02 -25.09
C GLY A 62 -21.15 1.91 -23.91
N ALA A 63 -20.22 0.96 -24.02
CA ALA A 63 -19.01 0.98 -23.23
C ALA A 63 -18.26 2.30 -23.46
N ILE A 64 -17.76 2.92 -22.40
CA ILE A 64 -16.89 4.10 -22.48
C ILE A 64 -15.46 3.60 -22.46
N SER A 65 -14.73 3.91 -23.53
CA SER A 65 -13.30 3.60 -23.68
C SER A 65 -12.42 4.57 -22.89
N GLU A 66 -11.17 4.18 -22.66
CA GLU A 66 -10.08 5.12 -22.40
C GLU A 66 -9.91 6.14 -23.54
N SER A 67 -9.00 7.11 -23.31
CA SER A 67 -8.55 8.18 -24.24
C SER A 67 -9.45 9.44 -24.21
N GLN A 68 -8.95 10.69 -24.26
CA GLN A 68 -7.58 11.22 -24.41
C GLN A 68 -7.36 12.47 -23.54
N TYR A 69 -6.08 12.83 -23.34
CA TYR A 69 -5.66 14.24 -23.35
C TYR A 69 -4.53 14.36 -24.38
N GLU A 70 -4.71 15.27 -25.33
CA GLU A 70 -3.83 15.44 -26.49
C GLU A 70 -2.49 16.11 -26.12
N LEU A 71 -1.42 15.58 -26.72
CA LEU A 71 -0.26 16.34 -27.17
C LEU A 71 -0.10 15.97 -28.65
N ASN A 72 -0.08 16.95 -29.54
CA ASN A 72 -0.27 16.73 -30.98
C ASN A 72 0.81 15.86 -31.64
N ASP A 73 0.36 15.14 -32.67
CA ASP A 73 1.08 14.54 -33.79
C ASP A 73 2.21 13.54 -33.51
N SER A 74 1.83 12.24 -33.49
CA SER A 74 2.72 11.11 -33.78
C SER A 74 1.92 9.94 -34.38
N PRO A 75 2.41 9.23 -35.42
CA PRO A 75 1.64 8.26 -36.21
C PRO A 75 1.42 6.89 -35.52
N PHE A 76 1.27 6.87 -34.18
CA PHE A 76 1.42 5.66 -33.38
C PHE A 76 0.12 4.92 -33.03
N THR A 77 -1.05 5.53 -33.24
CA THR A 77 -2.37 4.93 -32.92
C THR A 77 -2.68 3.72 -33.79
N ASP A 78 -2.46 3.79 -35.10
CA ASP A 78 -2.70 2.67 -36.05
C ASP A 78 -1.84 1.42 -35.76
N HIS A 79 -0.71 1.58 -35.08
CA HIS A 79 0.14 0.44 -34.74
C HIS A 79 -0.45 -0.38 -33.57
N TYR A 80 -1.18 0.27 -32.66
CA TYR A 80 -1.67 -0.32 -31.41
C TYR A 80 -2.68 -1.45 -31.65
N GLU A 81 -3.75 -1.21 -32.42
CA GLU A 81 -4.78 -2.22 -32.71
C GLU A 81 -4.21 -3.44 -33.47
N LYS A 82 -3.29 -3.17 -34.40
CA LYS A 82 -2.61 -4.20 -35.20
C LYS A 82 -1.73 -5.10 -34.34
N PHE A 83 -0.97 -4.53 -33.40
CA PHE A 83 -0.15 -5.30 -32.47
C PHE A 83 -0.97 -6.09 -31.45
N HIS A 84 -2.07 -5.53 -30.94
CA HIS A 84 -2.90 -6.21 -29.94
C HIS A 84 -3.58 -7.46 -30.54
N THR A 85 -4.08 -7.35 -31.77
CA THR A 85 -4.63 -8.46 -32.55
C THR A 85 -3.59 -9.56 -32.80
N GLU A 86 -2.35 -9.19 -33.15
CA GLU A 86 -1.28 -10.15 -33.42
C GLU A 86 -0.76 -10.87 -32.16
N TYR A 87 -0.79 -10.19 -31.01
CA TYR A 87 -0.42 -10.74 -29.72
C TYR A 87 -1.35 -11.88 -29.27
N GLU A 88 -2.67 -11.66 -29.32
CA GLU A 88 -3.65 -12.69 -28.96
C GLU A 88 -3.64 -13.89 -29.94
N LEU A 89 -3.35 -13.65 -31.21
CA LEU A 89 -3.11 -14.70 -32.21
C LEU A 89 -1.84 -15.54 -31.93
N LYS A 90 -0.79 -14.92 -31.38
CA LYS A 90 0.43 -15.61 -30.92
C LYS A 90 0.20 -16.36 -29.60
N ARG A 91 -0.56 -15.79 -28.66
CA ARG A 91 -0.96 -16.40 -27.38
C ARG A 91 -1.75 -17.69 -27.58
N THR A 92 -2.81 -17.64 -28.38
CA THR A 92 -3.65 -18.82 -28.70
C THR A 92 -2.87 -19.94 -29.42
N LYS A 93 -1.94 -19.59 -30.33
CA LYS A 93 -1.03 -20.57 -30.94
C LYS A 93 -0.05 -21.19 -29.94
N LYS A 94 0.46 -20.42 -28.96
CA LYS A 94 1.37 -20.91 -27.91
C LYS A 94 0.67 -21.89 -26.96
N GLU A 95 -0.56 -21.60 -26.55
CA GLU A 95 -1.34 -22.52 -25.69
C GLU A 95 -1.75 -23.80 -26.42
N LYS A 96 -2.14 -23.74 -27.71
CA LYS A 96 -2.35 -24.95 -28.52
C LYS A 96 -1.10 -25.83 -28.60
N LYS A 97 0.09 -25.23 -28.79
CA LYS A 97 1.36 -25.99 -28.78
C LYS A 97 1.67 -26.63 -27.42
N LYS A 98 1.42 -25.95 -26.29
CA LYS A 98 1.57 -26.53 -24.95
C LYS A 98 0.60 -27.69 -24.71
N TRP A 99 -0.64 -27.58 -25.18
CA TRP A 99 -1.64 -28.64 -25.06
C TRP A 99 -1.26 -29.89 -25.85
N LEU A 100 -0.81 -29.74 -27.10
CA LEU A 100 -0.24 -30.86 -27.88
C LEU A 100 0.99 -31.47 -27.21
N ALA A 101 1.91 -30.66 -26.68
CA ALA A 101 3.09 -31.18 -25.97
C ALA A 101 2.72 -32.01 -24.73
N ARG A 102 1.69 -31.60 -23.98
CA ARG A 102 1.16 -32.37 -22.83
C ARG A 102 0.57 -33.72 -23.25
N ILE A 103 -0.13 -33.79 -24.39
CA ILE A 103 -0.65 -35.06 -24.94
C ILE A 103 0.49 -35.99 -25.33
N ILE A 104 1.50 -35.47 -26.04
CA ILE A 104 2.67 -36.27 -26.48
C ILE A 104 3.42 -36.83 -25.26
N VAL A 105 3.69 -36.01 -24.24
CA VAL A 105 4.33 -36.48 -23.00
C VAL A 105 3.47 -37.52 -22.29
N GLY A 106 2.14 -37.32 -22.22
CA GLY A 106 1.21 -38.31 -21.67
C GLY A 106 1.26 -39.67 -22.39
N MET A 107 1.30 -39.66 -23.73
CA MET A 107 1.44 -40.89 -24.52
C MET A 107 2.79 -41.59 -24.29
N PHE A 108 3.89 -40.83 -24.18
CA PHE A 108 5.20 -41.40 -23.84
C PHE A 108 5.24 -42.05 -22.46
N VAL A 109 4.62 -41.41 -21.44
CA VAL A 109 4.52 -41.99 -20.10
C VAL A 109 3.68 -43.28 -20.11
N ILE A 110 2.56 -43.31 -20.83
CA ILE A 110 1.74 -44.53 -20.99
C ILE A 110 2.53 -45.64 -21.70
N MET A 111 3.27 -45.33 -22.77
CA MET A 111 4.13 -46.32 -23.43
C MET A 111 5.24 -46.84 -22.51
N MET A 112 5.88 -45.99 -21.70
CA MET A 112 6.87 -46.44 -20.73
C MET A 112 6.26 -47.34 -19.66
N ILE A 113 5.06 -47.03 -19.14
CA ILE A 113 4.36 -47.89 -18.18
C ILE A 113 4.03 -49.25 -18.80
N LEU A 114 3.50 -49.29 -20.03
CA LEU A 114 3.20 -50.53 -20.74
C LEU A 114 4.47 -51.36 -21.02
N PHE A 115 5.57 -50.71 -21.38
CA PHE A 115 6.87 -51.38 -21.56
C PHE A 115 7.40 -51.93 -20.24
N TYR A 116 7.27 -51.17 -19.14
CA TYR A 116 7.69 -51.61 -17.80
C TYR A 116 6.88 -52.81 -17.32
N LEU A 117 5.54 -52.78 -17.47
CA LEU A 117 4.64 -53.90 -17.15
C LEU A 117 4.93 -55.13 -18.02
N GLY A 118 5.19 -54.96 -19.32
CA GLY A 118 5.62 -56.04 -20.21
C GLY A 118 6.95 -56.65 -19.77
N SER A 119 7.95 -55.83 -19.46
CA SER A 119 9.26 -56.28 -18.98
C SER A 119 9.18 -56.99 -17.62
N ALA A 120 8.35 -56.50 -16.69
CA ALA A 120 8.09 -57.16 -15.40
C ALA A 120 7.37 -58.50 -15.56
N TYR A 121 6.48 -58.64 -16.55
CA TYR A 121 5.84 -59.93 -16.88
C TYR A 121 6.83 -60.95 -17.42
N VAL A 122 7.75 -60.52 -18.31
CA VAL A 122 8.85 -61.37 -18.81
C VAL A 122 9.83 -61.73 -17.67
N PHE A 123 10.17 -60.78 -16.79
CA PHE A 123 11.05 -61.02 -15.65
C PHE A 123 10.42 -61.96 -14.62
N SER A 124 9.10 -61.87 -14.38
CA SER A 124 8.32 -62.79 -13.55
C SER A 124 8.27 -64.22 -14.14
N ALA A 125 8.20 -64.35 -15.47
CA ALA A 125 8.31 -65.63 -16.15
C ALA A 125 9.74 -66.22 -16.05
N TYR A 126 10.78 -65.38 -16.12
CA TYR A 126 12.18 -65.79 -16.01
C TYR A 126 12.60 -66.16 -14.56
N MET A 127 12.05 -65.48 -13.56
CA MET A 127 12.32 -65.75 -12.14
C MET A 127 11.63 -67.03 -11.62
N LYS A 128 10.78 -67.68 -12.42
CA LYS A 128 10.19 -68.99 -12.11
C LYS A 128 11.02 -70.19 -12.60
N SER A 129 12.14 -69.97 -13.27
CA SER A 129 12.98 -71.04 -13.85
C SER A 129 14.40 -71.14 -13.30
N LEU A 130 14.79 -70.34 -12.29
CA LEU A 130 16.09 -70.47 -11.62
C LEU A 130 15.96 -70.90 -10.16
N ASN A 131 16.72 -71.94 -9.81
CA ASN A 131 16.74 -72.53 -8.48
C ASN A 131 17.42 -71.64 -7.44
N PHE A 132 16.91 -71.75 -6.22
CA PHE A 132 17.31 -71.01 -5.04
C PHE A 132 18.70 -71.43 -4.53
N THR A 133 19.71 -70.55 -4.58
CA THR A 133 20.90 -70.64 -3.70
C THR A 133 21.62 -69.31 -3.56
N THR A 134 21.94 -68.96 -2.30
CA THR A 134 23.01 -68.04 -1.85
C THR A 134 23.08 -66.63 -2.45
N PHE A 135 22.84 -65.60 -1.61
CA PHE A 135 23.92 -64.70 -1.18
C PHE A 135 23.52 -63.95 0.11
N PHE A 136 24.32 -64.11 1.16
CA PHE A 136 24.27 -63.41 2.44
C PHE A 136 25.74 -63.10 2.81
N LEU A 137 26.03 -62.01 3.54
CA LEU A 137 27.36 -61.38 3.77
C LEU A 137 27.72 -60.39 2.64
N MET A 138 28.02 -59.10 2.86
CA MET A 138 28.83 -58.49 3.93
C MET A 138 28.33 -57.08 4.34
N VAL A 139 28.57 -56.71 5.59
CA VAL A 139 28.52 -55.35 6.17
C VAL A 139 29.84 -55.16 6.93
N LEU A 140 30.24 -53.89 7.17
CA LEU A 140 31.55 -53.44 7.72
C LEU A 140 32.64 -53.48 6.63
N GLU A 141 33.51 -52.49 6.44
CA GLU A 141 33.96 -51.38 7.30
C GLU A 141 34.50 -50.21 6.43
N THR A 142 34.55 -48.96 6.94
CA THR A 142 35.75 -48.09 6.91
C THR A 142 35.47 -46.70 7.53
N ASP A 143 36.49 -46.14 8.15
CA ASP A 143 36.40 -45.08 9.15
C ASP A 143 36.41 -43.63 8.66
N ALA A 144 36.02 -42.78 9.62
CA ALA A 144 36.12 -41.34 9.63
C ALA A 144 37.46 -40.76 9.11
N CYS A 145 37.37 -39.65 8.36
CA CYS A 145 38.47 -38.71 8.26
C CYS A 145 38.00 -37.25 8.28
N GLN A 146 38.51 -36.49 9.25
CA GLN A 146 38.61 -35.03 9.32
C GLN A 146 37.33 -34.19 9.12
N GLY A 147 36.71 -33.86 10.25
CA GLY A 147 35.87 -32.68 10.36
C GLY A 147 36.65 -31.38 10.13
N ARG A 148 36.61 -30.85 8.89
CA ARG A 148 36.66 -29.40 8.68
C ARG A 148 35.24 -28.87 8.76
N ASN A 149 34.87 -28.41 9.95
CA ASN A 149 33.61 -27.75 10.19
C ASN A 149 33.60 -26.37 9.50
N ARG A 150 33.42 -26.37 8.17
CA ARG A 150 32.96 -25.19 7.43
C ARG A 150 31.56 -24.90 7.94
N ARG A 151 31.50 -24.11 9.02
CA ARG A 151 30.35 -23.24 9.25
C ARG A 151 30.27 -22.38 8.01
N ASN A 152 29.39 -22.74 7.07
CA ASN A 152 28.83 -21.76 6.17
C ASN A 152 28.14 -20.77 7.10
N ALA A 153 28.84 -19.65 7.39
CA ALA A 153 28.19 -18.48 7.93
C ALA A 153 27.13 -18.14 6.90
N LYS A 154 25.88 -18.51 7.21
CA LYS A 154 24.73 -18.18 6.39
C LYS A 154 24.73 -16.66 6.40
N ILE A 155 25.06 -16.04 5.27
CA ILE A 155 24.98 -14.59 5.13
C ILE A 155 23.54 -14.26 5.51
N GLU A 156 23.40 -13.45 6.56
CA GLU A 156 22.09 -13.12 7.09
C GLU A 156 21.39 -12.26 6.05
N SER A 157 20.18 -12.69 5.65
CA SER A 157 19.35 -12.00 4.67
C SER A 157 19.16 -10.57 5.11
N CYS A 158 19.43 -9.61 4.23
CA CYS A 158 19.19 -8.21 4.54
C CYS A 158 17.72 -7.82 4.40
N ASP A 159 16.83 -8.70 3.90
CA ASP A 159 15.39 -8.66 4.24
C ASP A 159 15.09 -9.55 5.45
N SER A 160 14.31 -9.03 6.41
CA SER A 160 13.95 -9.72 7.66
C SER A 160 12.51 -9.42 8.09
N VAL A 161 11.95 -10.30 8.94
CA VAL A 161 10.59 -10.11 9.51
C VAL A 161 10.48 -8.78 10.27
N ASP A 162 11.46 -8.49 11.13
CA ASP A 162 11.41 -7.36 12.05
C ASP A 162 11.90 -6.05 11.42
N SER A 163 13.05 -6.04 10.75
CA SER A 163 13.64 -4.82 10.20
C SER A 163 13.20 -4.51 8.77
N GLY A 164 12.56 -5.46 8.07
CA GLY A 164 12.32 -5.36 6.63
C GLY A 164 13.63 -5.35 5.82
N PHE A 165 13.61 -4.64 4.69
CA PHE A 165 14.70 -4.60 3.72
C PHE A 165 15.78 -3.58 4.11
N GLN A 166 16.95 -4.07 4.46
CA GLN A 166 18.14 -3.33 4.90
C GLN A 166 19.31 -3.47 3.91
N CYS A 167 19.05 -3.96 2.70
CA CYS A 167 20.06 -4.08 1.65
C CYS A 167 20.34 -2.69 1.04
N GLN A 168 21.56 -2.18 1.14
CA GLN A 168 21.99 -0.87 0.58
C GLN A 168 21.05 0.30 0.97
N PRO A 169 20.85 0.58 2.27
CA PRO A 169 19.83 1.51 2.76
C PRO A 169 20.09 2.97 2.33
N ASN A 170 21.33 3.30 1.99
CA ASN A 170 21.74 4.61 1.45
C ASN A 170 21.01 5.01 0.15
N PHE A 171 20.46 4.05 -0.61
CA PHE A 171 19.56 4.34 -1.73
C PHE A 171 18.27 3.51 -1.75
N SER A 172 18.24 2.28 -1.21
CA SER A 172 17.03 1.44 -1.27
C SER A 172 15.87 1.97 -0.42
N HIS A 173 16.20 2.76 0.60
CA HIS A 173 15.22 3.49 1.41
C HIS A 173 14.74 4.78 0.72
N TYR A 174 15.35 5.19 -0.41
CA TYR A 174 15.07 6.43 -1.15
C TYR A 174 14.43 6.19 -2.53
N TRP A 175 13.64 5.11 -2.67
CA TRP A 175 12.84 4.84 -3.87
C TRP A 175 11.38 5.31 -3.74
N GLY A 176 11.06 6.14 -2.73
CA GLY A 176 9.71 6.62 -2.46
C GLY A 176 8.72 5.48 -2.23
N GLN A 177 7.54 5.55 -2.87
CA GLN A 177 6.57 4.44 -2.82
C GLN A 177 7.02 3.14 -3.52
N TYR A 178 8.24 3.08 -4.06
CA TYR A 178 8.83 1.85 -4.61
C TYR A 178 9.93 1.26 -3.72
N SER A 179 10.28 1.90 -2.61
CA SER A 179 11.10 1.27 -1.57
C SER A 179 10.38 0.03 -1.06
N PRO A 180 11.04 -1.12 -0.91
CA PRO A 180 10.57 -2.17 0.00
C PRO A 180 10.30 -1.60 1.39
N TYR A 181 9.39 -2.19 2.16
CA TYR A 181 9.23 -1.83 3.56
C TYR A 181 10.56 -2.06 4.32
N PHE A 182 10.87 -1.09 5.17
CA PHE A 182 11.89 -1.15 6.21
C PHE A 182 11.28 -0.59 7.51
N SER A 183 11.78 -1.02 8.65
CA SER A 183 11.43 -0.43 9.95
C SER A 183 11.92 1.01 10.00
N VAL A 184 11.00 1.97 10.19
CA VAL A 184 11.30 3.40 10.13
C VAL A 184 11.78 3.90 11.50
N PRO A 185 12.85 4.72 11.58
CA PRO A 185 13.36 5.25 12.84
C PRO A 185 12.29 5.97 13.68
N SER A 186 12.26 5.67 14.98
CA SER A 186 11.28 6.19 15.94
C SER A 186 11.97 6.84 17.14
N ASP A 187 11.59 8.08 17.45
CA ASP A 187 12.09 8.82 18.61
C ASP A 187 11.47 8.31 19.93
N ILE A 188 10.33 7.62 19.84
CA ILE A 188 9.57 7.00 20.94
C ILE A 188 9.64 5.49 20.76
N ASN A 189 9.84 4.73 21.86
CA ASN A 189 9.87 3.27 21.81
C ASN A 189 8.52 2.71 21.27
N PRO A 190 8.52 1.94 20.16
CA PRO A 190 7.31 1.31 19.63
C PRO A 190 6.76 0.15 20.46
N ASP A 191 7.48 -0.38 21.45
CA ASP A 191 7.01 -1.48 22.30
C ASP A 191 5.70 -1.13 23.03
N VAL A 192 4.90 -2.13 23.37
CA VAL A 192 3.73 -1.92 24.26
C VAL A 192 4.28 -1.69 25.67
N PRO A 193 3.94 -0.58 26.36
CA PRO A 193 4.48 -0.31 27.69
C PRO A 193 4.05 -1.37 28.71
N ASP A 194 4.95 -1.80 29.61
CA ASP A 194 4.75 -2.87 30.61
C ASP A 194 3.52 -2.72 31.53
N GLN A 195 2.97 -1.50 31.61
CA GLN A 195 1.76 -1.20 32.36
C GLN A 195 0.47 -1.21 31.53
N CYS A 196 0.52 -1.62 30.26
CA CYS A 196 -0.59 -1.52 29.32
C CYS A 196 -0.89 -2.83 28.59
N ASP A 197 -2.18 -3.15 28.47
CA ASP A 197 -2.72 -4.26 27.68
C ASP A 197 -3.44 -3.70 26.44
N ILE A 198 -3.13 -4.22 25.25
CA ILE A 198 -3.83 -3.83 24.00
C ILE A 198 -5.21 -4.49 23.98
N SER A 199 -6.27 -3.68 23.84
CA SER A 199 -7.66 -4.14 23.74
C SER A 199 -8.18 -4.25 22.31
N PHE A 200 -7.55 -3.56 21.36
CA PHE A 200 -7.94 -3.57 19.94
C PHE A 200 -6.77 -3.18 19.03
N VAL A 201 -6.71 -3.77 17.83
CA VAL A 201 -5.75 -3.40 16.78
C VAL A 201 -6.41 -3.39 15.40
N GLN A 202 -6.21 -2.30 14.68
CA GLN A 202 -6.38 -2.22 13.23
C GLN A 202 -5.00 -2.21 12.56
N ILE A 203 -4.74 -3.14 11.63
CA ILE A 203 -3.72 -2.97 10.60
C ILE A 203 -4.37 -2.41 9.32
N LEU A 204 -3.80 -1.33 8.78
CA LEU A 204 -4.01 -0.88 7.41
C LEU A 204 -2.72 -1.13 6.64
N SER A 205 -2.76 -2.02 5.64
CA SER A 205 -1.57 -2.46 4.92
C SER A 205 -1.67 -2.21 3.42
N ARG A 206 -0.58 -1.79 2.80
CA ARG A 206 -0.46 -1.77 1.34
C ARG A 206 -0.22 -3.18 0.83
N HIS A 207 -0.57 -3.42 -0.44
CA HIS A 207 0.00 -4.54 -1.17
C HIS A 207 1.56 -4.57 -1.11
N GLY A 208 2.14 -5.76 -1.24
CA GLY A 208 3.60 -5.96 -1.30
C GLY A 208 4.23 -5.48 -2.61
N ALA A 209 5.52 -5.74 -2.79
CA ALA A 209 6.24 -5.38 -4.01
C ALA A 209 5.66 -6.07 -5.26
N ARG A 210 5.72 -5.36 -6.39
CA ARG A 210 5.03 -5.76 -7.62
C ARG A 210 5.79 -5.33 -8.86
N ASP A 211 5.45 -5.97 -9.97
CA ASP A 211 5.78 -5.47 -11.29
C ASP A 211 5.29 -4.02 -11.51
N PRO A 212 5.86 -3.29 -12.48
CA PRO A 212 5.28 -2.05 -12.98
C PRO A 212 3.83 -2.24 -13.44
N THR A 213 3.03 -1.17 -13.49
CA THR A 213 1.69 -1.27 -14.08
C THR A 213 1.78 -1.54 -15.58
N SER A 214 0.76 -2.14 -16.20
CA SER A 214 0.76 -2.53 -17.62
C SER A 214 1.21 -1.41 -18.55
N ARG A 215 0.76 -0.17 -18.32
CA ARG A 215 1.22 1.03 -19.04
C ARG A 215 2.71 1.33 -18.81
N LYS A 216 3.19 1.28 -17.58
CA LYS A 216 4.62 1.49 -17.27
C LYS A 216 5.52 0.39 -17.83
N THR A 217 5.04 -0.86 -17.88
CA THR A 217 5.75 -1.96 -18.56
C THR A 217 5.87 -1.73 -20.06
N ALA A 218 4.87 -1.10 -20.71
CA ALA A 218 5.00 -0.67 -22.09
C ALA A 218 6.03 0.46 -22.26
N ASP A 219 5.93 1.52 -21.45
CA ASP A 219 6.87 2.66 -21.46
C ASP A 219 8.33 2.20 -21.26
N TYR A 220 8.59 1.34 -20.27
CA TYR A 220 9.94 0.87 -19.94
C TYR A 220 10.50 -0.06 -21.01
N ARG A 221 9.67 -0.93 -21.61
CA ARG A 221 10.09 -1.78 -22.73
C ARG A 221 10.44 -0.94 -23.97
N GLN A 222 9.66 0.10 -24.25
CA GLN A 222 9.93 1.04 -25.34
C GLN A 222 11.22 1.83 -25.10
N LEU A 223 11.43 2.36 -23.89
CA LEU A 223 12.66 3.04 -23.49
C LEU A 223 13.91 2.16 -23.71
N ILE A 224 13.87 0.91 -23.26
CA ILE A 224 14.99 -0.03 -23.43
C ILE A 224 15.21 -0.38 -24.90
N HIS A 225 14.14 -0.56 -25.68
CA HIS A 225 14.24 -0.75 -27.13
C HIS A 225 14.88 0.45 -27.84
N GLU A 226 14.54 1.68 -27.47
CA GLU A 226 15.15 2.90 -28.01
C GLU A 226 16.62 3.03 -27.64
N ILE A 227 16.99 2.68 -26.40
CA ILE A 227 18.39 2.63 -25.96
C ILE A 227 19.16 1.60 -26.80
N HIS A 228 18.67 0.37 -26.93
CA HIS A 228 19.31 -0.67 -27.74
C HIS A 228 19.46 -0.31 -29.22
N LYS A 229 18.45 0.37 -29.78
CA LYS A 229 18.42 0.75 -31.19
C LYS A 229 19.39 1.89 -31.53
N ASN A 230 19.52 2.86 -30.64
CA ASN A 230 20.19 4.13 -30.94
C ASN A 230 21.58 4.28 -30.29
N THR A 231 21.89 3.51 -29.23
CA THR A 231 23.20 3.57 -28.56
C THR A 231 24.29 2.96 -29.44
N THR A 232 25.35 3.73 -29.71
CA THR A 232 26.50 3.29 -30.54
C THR A 232 27.57 2.56 -29.71
N SER A 233 27.76 2.96 -28.45
CA SER A 233 28.62 2.28 -27.47
C SER A 233 28.09 2.50 -26.05
N TYR A 234 28.46 1.60 -25.13
CA TYR A 234 28.15 1.72 -23.71
C TYR A 234 29.49 1.85 -22.95
N ASN A 235 29.64 2.89 -22.13
CA ASN A 235 30.77 2.98 -21.22
C ASN A 235 30.70 1.86 -20.15
N ASP A 236 31.82 1.50 -19.53
CA ASP A 236 31.98 0.28 -18.70
C ASP A 236 30.83 0.01 -17.71
N GLN A 237 30.45 1.01 -16.90
CA GLN A 237 29.36 0.88 -15.91
C GLN A 237 27.96 0.68 -16.55
N TYR A 238 27.78 1.07 -17.81
CA TYR A 238 26.56 0.92 -18.61
C TYR A 238 26.58 -0.36 -19.48
N SER A 239 27.71 -1.09 -19.55
CA SER A 239 27.91 -2.21 -20.47
C SER A 239 26.85 -3.31 -20.36
N PHE A 240 26.34 -3.57 -19.15
CA PHE A 240 25.29 -4.57 -18.90
C PHE A 240 23.98 -4.29 -19.67
N ILE A 241 23.71 -3.03 -20.01
CA ILE A 241 22.46 -2.62 -20.70
C ILE A 241 22.41 -3.20 -22.12
N LYS A 242 23.57 -3.41 -22.76
CA LYS A 242 23.70 -4.01 -24.09
C LYS A 242 22.99 -5.37 -24.20
N ASP A 243 23.15 -6.20 -23.16
CA ASP A 243 22.62 -7.57 -23.13
C ASP A 243 21.39 -7.71 -22.21
N TYR A 244 21.04 -6.66 -21.46
CA TYR A 244 19.85 -6.60 -20.61
C TYR A 244 18.57 -6.78 -21.44
N GLN A 245 17.67 -7.67 -20.98
CA GLN A 245 16.36 -7.88 -21.58
C GLN A 245 15.27 -7.53 -20.58
N TYR A 246 14.35 -6.65 -20.95
CA TYR A 246 13.20 -6.32 -20.11
C TYR A 246 12.30 -7.55 -19.94
N MET A 247 12.35 -8.16 -18.76
CA MET A 247 11.64 -9.41 -18.42
C MET A 247 10.53 -9.24 -17.37
N LEU A 248 10.36 -8.05 -16.80
CA LEU A 248 9.32 -7.78 -15.81
C LEU A 248 7.92 -8.01 -16.38
N GLY A 249 7.01 -8.42 -15.51
CA GLY A 249 5.61 -8.65 -15.84
C GLY A 249 4.81 -7.35 -15.85
N ALA A 250 3.59 -7.41 -15.35
CA ALA A 250 2.70 -6.26 -15.27
C ALA A 250 1.68 -6.45 -14.13
N ASP A 251 1.54 -5.43 -13.29
CA ASP A 251 0.57 -5.27 -12.21
C ASP A 251 0.60 -6.29 -11.06
N GLN A 252 1.18 -7.47 -11.26
CA GLN A 252 1.17 -8.59 -10.31
C GLN A 252 2.18 -8.41 -9.18
N LEU A 253 1.87 -9.04 -8.05
CA LEU A 253 2.75 -9.15 -6.89
C LEU A 253 3.98 -10.01 -7.24
N SER A 254 5.19 -9.51 -7.01
CA SER A 254 6.41 -10.29 -7.25
C SER A 254 6.59 -11.39 -6.21
N SER A 255 7.52 -12.33 -6.41
CA SER A 255 7.81 -13.34 -5.38
C SER A 255 8.36 -12.69 -4.10
N PHE A 256 9.23 -11.69 -4.22
CA PHE A 256 9.66 -10.87 -3.10
C PHE A 256 8.47 -10.19 -2.40
N GLY A 257 7.54 -9.59 -3.15
CA GLY A 257 6.33 -8.99 -2.58
C GLY A 257 5.42 -9.96 -1.84
N GLN A 258 5.31 -11.20 -2.31
CA GLN A 258 4.60 -12.28 -1.58
C GLN A 258 5.28 -12.57 -0.24
N SER A 259 6.61 -12.68 -0.24
CA SER A 259 7.39 -12.93 0.98
C SER A 259 7.39 -11.75 1.96
N GLN A 260 7.41 -10.50 1.49
CA GLN A 260 7.19 -9.31 2.34
C GLN A 260 5.83 -9.36 3.07
N MET A 261 4.77 -9.80 2.39
CA MET A 261 3.45 -9.89 3.02
C MET A 261 3.37 -11.01 4.05
N LYS A 262 4.02 -12.16 3.81
CA LYS A 262 4.19 -13.21 4.83
C LYS A 262 4.95 -12.70 6.04
N ASN A 263 6.07 -12.00 5.83
CA ASN A 263 6.86 -11.38 6.89
C ASN A 263 6.01 -10.38 7.71
N SER A 264 5.19 -9.55 7.05
CA SER A 264 4.23 -8.64 7.71
C SER A 264 3.19 -9.38 8.57
N GLY A 265 2.69 -10.54 8.10
CA GLY A 265 1.77 -11.39 8.85
C GLY A 265 2.41 -12.04 10.08
N ILE A 266 3.64 -12.56 9.93
CA ILE A 266 4.43 -13.12 11.03
C ILE A 266 4.71 -12.02 12.08
N LYS A 267 5.16 -10.82 11.65
CA LYS A 267 5.43 -9.70 12.56
C LYS A 267 4.19 -9.27 13.33
N PHE A 268 3.04 -9.17 12.67
CA PHE A 268 1.78 -8.82 13.32
C PHE A 268 1.36 -9.85 14.37
N TYR A 269 1.43 -11.16 14.04
CA TYR A 269 1.15 -12.20 15.03
C TYR A 269 2.10 -12.10 16.23
N SER A 270 3.41 -12.01 15.98
CA SER A 270 4.43 -11.93 17.05
C SER A 270 4.21 -10.73 17.97
N ARG A 271 3.90 -9.56 17.41
CA ARG A 271 3.66 -8.31 18.16
C ARG A 271 2.38 -8.35 19.00
N TYR A 272 1.33 -9.02 18.52
CA TYR A 272 0.00 -9.03 19.16
C TYR A 272 -0.42 -10.41 19.66
N ASN A 273 0.54 -11.31 19.93
CA ASN A 273 0.29 -12.72 20.22
C ASN A 273 -0.70 -12.95 21.39
N PHE A 274 -0.68 -12.11 22.41
CA PHE A 274 -1.52 -12.22 23.60
C PHE A 274 -3.04 -12.12 23.29
N ILE A 275 -3.43 -11.41 22.22
CA ILE A 275 -4.80 -11.40 21.67
C ILE A 275 -4.94 -12.33 20.45
N ALA A 276 -3.95 -12.37 19.55
CA ALA A 276 -3.98 -13.17 18.32
C ALA A 276 -3.94 -14.70 18.55
N GLN A 277 -3.47 -15.16 19.72
CA GLN A 277 -3.55 -16.56 20.14
C GLN A 277 -5.00 -17.05 20.36
N LYS A 278 -5.95 -16.12 20.59
CA LYS A 278 -7.37 -16.39 20.90
C LYS A 278 -8.32 -15.91 19.81
N SER A 279 -8.08 -14.73 19.22
CA SER A 279 -8.94 -14.11 18.21
C SER A 279 -8.28 -14.15 16.82
N SER A 280 -9.09 -14.37 15.79
CA SER A 280 -8.67 -14.29 14.38
C SER A 280 -9.12 -12.96 13.79
N PRO A 281 -8.29 -12.25 12.99
CA PRO A 281 -8.65 -10.94 12.48
C PRO A 281 -9.84 -10.99 11.52
N PHE A 282 -10.70 -9.97 11.55
CA PHE A 282 -11.62 -9.68 10.47
C PHE A 282 -10.84 -9.01 9.31
N ILE A 283 -11.04 -9.47 8.07
CA ILE A 283 -10.15 -9.13 6.95
C ILE A 283 -10.92 -8.57 5.77
N ARG A 284 -10.52 -7.40 5.28
CA ARG A 284 -10.99 -6.84 4.00
C ARG A 284 -9.83 -6.54 3.06
N ALA A 285 -10.08 -6.62 1.76
CA ALA A 285 -9.13 -6.24 0.73
C ALA A 285 -9.83 -5.45 -0.37
N SER A 286 -9.18 -4.41 -0.87
CA SER A 286 -9.64 -3.74 -2.09
C SER A 286 -9.53 -4.68 -3.31
N GLY A 287 -10.40 -4.47 -4.29
CA GLY A 287 -10.78 -5.38 -5.37
C GLY A 287 -9.71 -5.77 -6.39
N GLN A 288 -8.46 -5.34 -6.21
CA GLN A 288 -7.36 -5.64 -7.11
C GLN A 288 -6.64 -6.96 -6.79
N ALA A 289 -6.30 -7.73 -7.83
CA ALA A 289 -5.59 -9.01 -7.71
C ALA A 289 -4.37 -8.93 -6.77
N ARG A 290 -3.48 -7.94 -6.95
CA ARG A 290 -2.28 -7.75 -6.10
C ARG A 290 -2.59 -7.43 -4.63
N VAL A 291 -3.71 -6.79 -4.32
CA VAL A 291 -4.14 -6.46 -2.95
C VAL A 291 -4.74 -7.70 -2.30
N ILE A 292 -5.63 -8.39 -3.01
CA ILE A 292 -6.23 -9.66 -2.60
C ILE A 292 -5.14 -10.72 -2.35
N ASP A 293 -4.16 -10.84 -3.25
CA ASP A 293 -3.04 -11.79 -3.07
C ASP A 293 -2.07 -11.35 -1.97
N SER A 294 -1.93 -10.05 -1.71
CA SER A 294 -1.20 -9.56 -0.54
C SER A 294 -1.89 -9.96 0.76
N ALA A 295 -3.22 -9.84 0.83
CA ALA A 295 -4.02 -10.30 1.97
C ALA A 295 -3.86 -11.81 2.20
N LYS A 296 -3.92 -12.64 1.13
CA LYS A 296 -3.68 -14.10 1.21
C LYS A 296 -2.27 -14.47 1.72
N ASN A 297 -1.25 -13.74 1.28
CA ASN A 297 0.13 -13.99 1.74
C ASN A 297 0.33 -13.54 3.19
N TRP A 298 -0.30 -12.44 3.59
CA TRP A 298 -0.31 -11.99 4.98
C TRP A 298 -1.02 -12.99 5.90
N THR A 299 -2.19 -13.51 5.50
CA THR A 299 -2.90 -14.54 6.29
C THR A 299 -2.12 -15.84 6.41
N GLN A 300 -1.40 -16.24 5.35
CA GLN A 300 -0.47 -17.37 5.42
C GLN A 300 0.64 -17.13 6.46
N GLY A 301 1.27 -15.95 6.47
CA GLY A 301 2.32 -15.62 7.43
C GLY A 301 1.80 -15.54 8.88
N PHE A 302 0.67 -14.89 9.09
CA PHE A 302 -0.01 -14.81 10.38
C PHE A 302 -0.36 -16.21 10.93
N HIS A 303 -0.98 -17.06 10.10
CA HIS A 303 -1.36 -18.41 10.49
C HIS A 303 -0.13 -19.30 10.75
N GLN A 304 0.92 -19.18 9.95
CA GLN A 304 2.19 -19.88 10.17
C GLN A 304 2.80 -19.53 11.53
N ALA A 305 2.80 -18.26 11.93
CA ALA A 305 3.29 -17.82 13.23
C ALA A 305 2.39 -18.34 14.37
N ARG A 306 1.05 -18.32 14.18
CA ARG A 306 0.08 -18.88 15.14
C ARG A 306 0.29 -20.36 15.40
N LEU A 307 0.53 -21.16 14.36
CA LEU A 307 0.80 -22.61 14.47
C LEU A 307 2.10 -22.94 15.23
N GLN A 308 3.01 -21.98 15.39
CA GLN A 308 4.26 -22.15 16.15
C GLN A 308 4.12 -21.76 17.62
N ASP A 309 3.05 -21.07 18.00
CA ASP A 309 2.77 -20.67 19.38
C ASP A 309 1.95 -21.74 20.10
N SER A 310 2.58 -22.46 21.02
CA SER A 310 1.93 -23.54 21.79
C SER A 310 0.81 -23.07 22.73
N ARG A 311 0.60 -21.76 22.86
CA ARG A 311 -0.51 -21.15 23.62
C ARG A 311 -1.72 -20.81 22.74
N ALA A 312 -1.57 -20.83 21.42
CA ALA A 312 -2.65 -20.54 20.50
C ALA A 312 -3.71 -21.64 20.48
N SER A 313 -4.97 -21.25 20.33
CA SER A 313 -6.05 -22.20 20.06
C SER A 313 -5.94 -22.81 18.65
N ASP A 314 -6.37 -24.06 18.52
CA ASP A 314 -6.55 -24.77 17.23
C ASP A 314 -7.51 -23.96 16.33
N ASP A 315 -6.94 -23.26 15.34
CA ASP A 315 -7.66 -22.31 14.50
C ASP A 315 -8.13 -22.95 13.20
N ARG A 316 -9.27 -23.64 13.32
CA ARG A 316 -9.96 -24.32 12.20
C ARG A 316 -10.55 -23.36 11.16
N ASN A 317 -10.42 -22.04 11.34
CA ASN A 317 -10.96 -21.04 10.42
C ASN A 317 -10.00 -20.67 9.28
N TYR A 318 -8.80 -21.27 9.23
CA TYR A 318 -7.91 -21.12 8.08
C TYR A 318 -8.36 -22.02 6.91
N PRO A 319 -8.45 -21.52 5.66
CA PRO A 319 -8.13 -20.16 5.22
C PRO A 319 -9.21 -19.13 5.60
N TYR A 320 -8.77 -17.99 6.16
CA TYR A 320 -9.67 -16.94 6.63
C TYR A 320 -10.49 -16.29 5.50
N LYS A 321 -11.76 -15.96 5.80
CA LYS A 321 -12.64 -15.17 4.91
C LYS A 321 -12.02 -13.78 4.71
N ILE A 322 -11.81 -13.40 3.45
CA ILE A 322 -11.39 -12.05 3.06
C ILE A 322 -12.59 -11.40 2.36
N LEU A 323 -13.13 -10.33 2.91
CA LEU A 323 -14.14 -9.53 2.24
C LEU A 323 -13.47 -8.69 1.14
N VAL A 324 -13.83 -8.92 -0.11
CA VAL A 324 -13.32 -8.15 -1.24
C VAL A 324 -14.28 -7.00 -1.55
N ILE A 325 -13.79 -5.76 -1.51
CA ILE A 325 -14.57 -4.55 -1.84
C ILE A 325 -14.22 -4.14 -3.27
N SER A 326 -15.21 -3.90 -4.14
CA SER A 326 -14.91 -3.66 -5.57
C SER A 326 -14.18 -2.33 -5.83
N GLU A 327 -13.34 -2.33 -6.86
CA GLU A 327 -12.72 -1.14 -7.48
C GLU A 327 -13.44 -0.74 -8.79
N ASP A 328 -14.56 -1.39 -9.13
CA ASP A 328 -15.34 -1.05 -10.33
C ASP A 328 -15.85 0.41 -10.24
N PRO A 329 -15.85 1.18 -11.35
CA PRO A 329 -16.28 2.57 -11.35
C PRO A 329 -17.67 2.79 -10.71
N GLY A 330 -17.72 3.66 -9.71
CA GLY A 330 -18.94 3.94 -8.94
C GLY A 330 -19.16 3.04 -7.71
N SER A 331 -18.24 2.13 -7.41
CA SER A 331 -18.28 1.33 -6.17
C SER A 331 -17.88 2.17 -4.96
N ASN A 332 -18.69 2.12 -3.90
CA ASN A 332 -18.31 2.65 -2.59
C ASN A 332 -17.26 1.74 -1.95
N ASN A 333 -16.04 2.25 -1.82
CA ASN A 333 -14.88 1.57 -1.30
C ASN A 333 -14.05 2.56 -0.47
N THR A 334 -13.74 2.20 0.78
CA THR A 334 -12.91 3.00 1.70
C THR A 334 -11.42 2.67 1.61
N LEU A 335 -11.07 1.61 0.87
CA LEU A 335 -9.71 1.11 0.66
C LEU A 335 -9.14 1.46 -0.72
N ASP A 336 -9.93 2.03 -1.62
CA ASP A 336 -9.48 2.64 -2.88
C ASP A 336 -10.21 3.96 -3.17
N HIS A 337 -9.57 4.86 -3.92
CA HIS A 337 -10.14 6.17 -4.27
C HIS A 337 -10.71 6.13 -5.71
N GLY A 338 -11.77 6.89 -5.98
CA GLY A 338 -12.33 6.97 -7.34
C GLY A 338 -13.68 7.65 -7.50
N LEU A 339 -14.45 7.82 -6.41
CA LEU A 339 -15.78 8.44 -6.47
C LEU A 339 -15.74 9.97 -6.68
N CYS A 340 -14.73 10.65 -6.13
CA CYS A 340 -14.70 12.10 -6.06
C CYS A 340 -14.25 12.73 -7.39
N ARG A 341 -15.20 13.01 -8.30
CA ARG A 341 -14.89 13.46 -9.67
C ARG A 341 -13.98 14.69 -9.72
N LYS A 342 -14.20 15.70 -8.86
CA LYS A 342 -13.33 16.89 -8.82
C LYS A 342 -11.89 16.57 -8.39
N PHE A 343 -11.70 15.57 -7.54
CA PHE A 343 -10.38 15.09 -7.12
C PHE A 343 -9.69 14.26 -8.22
N GLU A 344 -10.43 13.39 -8.90
CA GLU A 344 -9.88 12.54 -9.96
C GLU A 344 -9.55 13.30 -11.24
N GLN A 345 -10.48 14.16 -11.69
CA GLN A 345 -10.49 14.74 -13.04
C GLN A 345 -10.62 16.28 -13.04
N GLY A 346 -10.92 16.90 -11.90
CA GLY A 346 -11.07 18.35 -11.79
C GLY A 346 -9.73 19.11 -11.68
N PRO A 347 -9.76 20.44 -11.53
CA PRO A 347 -8.54 21.27 -11.52
C PRO A 347 -7.53 20.93 -10.42
N VAL A 348 -7.98 20.28 -9.34
CA VAL A 348 -7.09 19.86 -8.24
C VAL A 348 -6.37 18.53 -8.54
N SER A 349 -6.75 17.82 -9.61
CA SER A 349 -6.15 16.53 -9.97
C SER A 349 -4.69 16.64 -10.44
N ASP A 350 -4.32 17.76 -11.08
CA ASP A 350 -2.99 18.01 -11.65
C ASP A 350 -1.98 18.63 -10.68
N ILE A 351 -2.37 19.05 -9.47
CA ILE A 351 -1.46 19.76 -8.52
C ILE A 351 -0.19 18.92 -8.25
N GLY A 352 -0.34 17.62 -8.00
CA GLY A 352 0.78 16.69 -7.82
C GLY A 352 1.69 16.55 -9.04
N LYS A 353 1.13 16.59 -10.25
CA LYS A 353 1.89 16.53 -11.51
C LYS A 353 2.71 17.82 -11.71
N SER A 354 2.11 18.97 -11.44
CA SER A 354 2.78 20.28 -11.53
C SER A 354 3.93 20.41 -10.53
N ALA A 355 3.73 20.01 -9.26
CA ALA A 355 4.79 20.00 -8.25
C ALA A 355 5.97 19.09 -8.65
N LYS A 356 5.67 17.87 -9.13
CA LYS A 356 6.67 16.94 -9.66
C LYS A 356 7.44 17.52 -10.86
N ALA A 357 6.76 18.22 -11.77
CA ALA A 357 7.38 18.81 -12.95
C ALA A 357 8.38 19.92 -12.59
N THR A 358 8.05 20.78 -11.61
CA THR A 358 8.97 21.80 -11.10
C THR A 358 10.23 21.20 -10.48
N TRP A 359 10.11 20.14 -9.68
CA TRP A 359 11.29 19.51 -9.10
C TRP A 359 12.11 18.73 -10.15
N ALA A 360 11.44 18.04 -11.08
CA ALA A 360 12.12 17.29 -12.15
C ALA A 360 12.96 18.17 -13.07
N SER A 361 12.60 19.45 -13.29
CA SER A 361 13.45 20.37 -14.07
C SER A 361 14.72 20.81 -13.35
N ILE A 362 14.86 20.52 -12.04
CA ILE A 362 16.02 20.89 -11.23
C ILE A 362 17.01 19.72 -11.12
N PHE A 363 16.57 18.53 -10.67
CA PHE A 363 17.50 17.42 -10.41
C PHE A 363 17.84 16.59 -11.65
N ALA A 364 16.86 16.35 -12.54
CA ALA A 364 17.04 15.42 -13.66
C ALA A 364 17.99 15.88 -14.79
N PRO A 365 18.15 17.17 -15.14
CA PRO A 365 18.95 17.56 -16.32
C PRO A 365 20.40 17.10 -16.28
N LYS A 366 21.06 17.13 -15.10
CA LYS A 366 22.43 16.62 -14.93
C LYS A 366 22.51 15.11 -15.14
N ILE A 367 21.52 14.37 -14.64
CA ILE A 367 21.38 12.92 -14.82
C ILE A 367 21.19 12.61 -16.31
N THR A 368 20.25 13.28 -16.97
CA THR A 368 19.98 13.13 -18.41
C THR A 368 21.23 13.36 -19.26
N ALA A 369 21.99 14.43 -18.98
CA ALA A 369 23.25 14.72 -19.67
C ALA A 369 24.29 13.62 -19.46
N ARG A 370 24.43 13.10 -18.23
CA ARG A 370 25.33 11.97 -17.93
C ARG A 370 24.91 10.70 -18.68
N LEU A 371 23.62 10.34 -18.66
CA LEU A 371 23.10 9.16 -19.35
C LEU A 371 23.36 9.23 -20.86
N ASN A 372 23.00 10.35 -21.51
CA ASN A 372 23.22 10.55 -22.94
C ASN A 372 24.72 10.52 -23.31
N SER A 373 25.60 11.03 -22.43
CA SER A 373 27.05 11.02 -22.64
C SER A 373 27.70 9.63 -22.47
N ASN A 374 27.06 8.69 -21.75
CA ASN A 374 27.57 7.34 -21.53
C ASN A 374 26.90 6.27 -22.42
N MET A 375 25.82 6.66 -23.11
CA MET A 375 25.12 5.86 -24.13
C MET A 375 25.00 6.68 -25.44
N PRO A 376 26.12 7.12 -26.05
CA PRO A 376 26.12 8.02 -27.19
C PRO A 376 25.23 7.53 -28.35
N GLY A 377 24.37 8.43 -28.83
CA GLY A 377 23.36 8.16 -29.87
C GLY A 377 21.92 8.15 -29.35
N VAL A 378 21.70 7.99 -28.03
CA VAL A 378 20.39 8.25 -27.41
C VAL A 378 20.22 9.74 -27.09
N ASN A 379 18.97 10.18 -27.01
CA ASN A 379 18.60 11.51 -26.51
C ASN A 379 17.42 11.38 -25.53
N LEU A 380 17.72 11.00 -24.29
CA LEU A 380 16.68 10.78 -23.28
C LEU A 380 16.01 12.09 -22.87
N THR A 381 14.69 12.07 -22.75
CA THR A 381 13.90 13.13 -22.10
C THR A 381 13.96 13.02 -20.57
N THR A 382 13.62 14.09 -19.85
CA THR A 382 13.46 14.07 -18.38
C THR A 382 12.53 12.95 -17.89
N TYR A 383 11.44 12.68 -18.61
CA TYR A 383 10.52 11.57 -18.29
C TYR A 383 11.19 10.21 -18.45
N GLN A 384 11.96 10.02 -19.52
CA GLN A 384 12.71 8.79 -19.76
C GLN A 384 13.84 8.60 -18.74
N THR A 385 14.58 9.65 -18.37
CA THR A 385 15.59 9.61 -17.30
C THR A 385 15.00 9.14 -15.96
N ILE A 386 13.86 9.70 -15.53
CA ILE A 386 13.18 9.28 -14.29
C ILE A 386 12.57 7.88 -14.41
N SER A 387 12.11 7.51 -15.60
CA SER A 387 11.65 6.14 -15.91
C SER A 387 12.81 5.13 -15.86
N PHE A 388 14.00 5.53 -16.29
CA PHE A 388 15.24 4.76 -16.24
C PHE A 388 15.71 4.57 -14.79
N MET A 389 15.64 5.61 -13.95
CA MET A 389 15.82 5.46 -12.49
C MET A 389 14.83 4.43 -11.91
N SER A 390 13.56 4.47 -12.34
CA SER A 390 12.55 3.54 -11.82
C SER A 390 12.83 2.06 -12.13
N LEU A 391 13.70 1.72 -13.09
CA LEU A 391 14.11 0.33 -13.34
C LEU A 391 14.90 -0.26 -12.18
N CYS A 392 15.64 0.54 -11.41
CA CYS A 392 16.39 0.09 -10.24
C CYS A 392 15.50 -0.62 -9.18
N PRO A 393 14.46 0.03 -8.60
CA PRO A 393 13.58 -0.63 -7.65
C PRO A 393 12.81 -1.79 -8.28
N PHE A 394 12.27 -1.62 -9.49
CA PHE A 394 11.42 -2.66 -10.10
C PHE A 394 12.19 -3.94 -10.48
N GLU A 395 13.40 -3.83 -11.03
CA GLU A 395 14.26 -5.00 -11.25
C GLU A 395 14.71 -5.61 -9.92
N THR A 396 15.05 -4.79 -8.92
CA THR A 396 15.46 -5.27 -7.57
C THR A 396 14.38 -6.13 -6.92
N VAL A 397 13.12 -5.70 -6.93
CA VAL A 397 12.03 -6.42 -6.26
C VAL A 397 11.40 -7.53 -7.12
N ALA A 398 11.91 -7.79 -8.33
CA ALA A 398 11.33 -8.76 -9.26
C ALA A 398 11.56 -10.23 -8.85
N ARG A 399 12.58 -10.50 -8.02
CA ARG A 399 12.97 -11.85 -7.57
C ARG A 399 13.28 -11.83 -6.08
N GLU A 400 13.33 -12.99 -5.46
CA GLU A 400 13.69 -13.11 -4.04
C GLU A 400 15.21 -13.06 -3.83
N GLY A 401 15.60 -12.63 -2.63
CA GLY A 401 16.99 -12.56 -2.16
C GLY A 401 17.55 -11.14 -2.12
N ASP A 402 18.78 -11.05 -1.59
CA ASP A 402 19.48 -9.79 -1.28
C ASP A 402 20.07 -9.07 -2.51
N HIS A 403 19.52 -9.31 -3.70
CA HIS A 403 20.08 -8.77 -4.92
C HIS A 403 19.68 -7.32 -5.14
N ILE A 404 20.60 -6.50 -5.64
CA ILE A 404 20.32 -5.13 -6.07
C ILE A 404 20.51 -5.04 -7.57
N SER A 405 19.60 -4.35 -8.25
CA SER A 405 19.65 -4.15 -9.69
C SER A 405 20.89 -3.33 -10.11
N PRO A 406 21.61 -3.70 -11.20
CA PRO A 406 22.74 -2.92 -11.70
C PRO A 406 22.34 -1.51 -12.17
N PHE A 407 21.06 -1.27 -12.50
CA PHE A 407 20.54 0.08 -12.75
C PHE A 407 20.70 1.01 -11.54
N CYS A 408 20.75 0.48 -10.31
CA CYS A 408 20.87 1.28 -9.10
C CYS A 408 22.22 2.02 -9.01
N GLY A 409 23.30 1.36 -9.44
CA GLY A 409 24.66 1.90 -9.41
C GLY A 409 24.97 2.95 -10.49
N LEU A 410 24.00 3.32 -11.33
CA LEU A 410 24.13 4.36 -12.35
C LEU A 410 23.84 5.78 -11.84
N PHE A 411 23.44 5.89 -10.57
CA PHE A 411 23.00 7.12 -9.91
C PHE A 411 23.65 7.24 -8.52
N THR A 412 23.85 8.47 -8.05
CA THR A 412 24.44 8.72 -6.73
C THR A 412 23.40 8.72 -5.62
N ASP A 413 23.83 8.63 -4.36
CA ASP A 413 22.93 8.64 -3.21
C ASP A 413 22.13 9.96 -3.11
N GLU A 414 22.71 11.10 -3.50
CA GLU A 414 22.02 12.39 -3.56
C GLU A 414 20.96 12.43 -4.68
N GLU A 415 21.20 11.73 -5.79
CA GLU A 415 20.22 11.59 -6.88
C GLU A 415 19.07 10.66 -6.47
N TRP A 416 19.33 9.66 -5.63
CA TRP A 416 18.30 8.83 -5.00
C TRP A 416 17.48 9.64 -3.98
N GLN A 417 18.11 10.45 -3.14
CA GLN A 417 17.39 11.39 -2.26
C GLN A 417 16.50 12.36 -3.07
N ALA A 418 16.99 12.88 -4.20
CA ALA A 418 16.19 13.71 -5.10
C ALA A 418 15.03 12.95 -5.77
N TYR A 419 15.22 11.66 -6.07
CA TYR A 419 14.16 10.78 -6.58
C TYR A 419 13.09 10.46 -5.52
N ASP A 420 13.48 10.18 -4.27
CA ASP A 420 12.52 10.03 -3.16
C ASP A 420 11.68 11.30 -3.00
N TYR A 421 12.34 12.47 -2.99
CA TYR A 421 11.66 13.75 -2.88
C TYR A 421 10.69 14.00 -4.06
N TYR A 422 11.08 13.60 -5.27
CA TYR A 422 10.20 13.62 -6.45
C TYR A 422 8.96 12.72 -6.30
N GLN A 423 9.09 11.54 -5.67
CA GLN A 423 7.95 10.69 -5.36
C GLN A 423 7.08 11.30 -4.26
N THR A 424 7.72 11.79 -3.20
CA THR A 424 7.09 12.40 -2.03
C THR A 424 6.28 13.65 -2.37
N LEU A 425 6.81 14.58 -3.17
CA LEU A 425 6.06 15.72 -3.72
C LEU A 425 4.80 15.29 -4.46
N GLY A 426 4.92 14.26 -5.31
CA GLY A 426 3.82 13.73 -6.11
C GLY A 426 2.66 13.23 -5.26
N LYS A 427 2.96 12.49 -4.19
CA LYS A 427 1.94 11.97 -3.29
C LYS A 427 1.40 13.04 -2.33
N TYR A 428 2.25 13.94 -1.83
CA TYR A 428 1.83 15.05 -0.97
C TYR A 428 0.79 15.94 -1.66
N TYR A 429 1.09 16.38 -2.89
CA TYR A 429 0.27 17.32 -3.65
C TYR A 429 -0.90 16.68 -4.43
N LYS A 430 -1.00 15.34 -4.46
CA LYS A 430 -2.19 14.64 -4.98
C LYS A 430 -3.06 14.06 -3.85
N TYR A 431 -2.50 13.34 -2.88
CA TYR A 431 -3.29 12.53 -1.92
C TYR A 431 -3.27 13.07 -0.48
N SER A 432 -2.29 13.90 -0.11
CA SER A 432 -2.18 14.48 1.24
C SER A 432 -2.66 15.94 1.27
N SER A 433 -2.38 16.66 2.36
CA SER A 433 -2.80 18.05 2.62
C SER A 433 -2.30 19.09 1.61
N GLY A 434 -1.34 18.74 0.73
CA GLY A 434 -0.99 19.57 -0.43
C GLY A 434 -2.11 19.64 -1.48
N ASN A 435 -3.07 18.72 -1.41
CA ASN A 435 -4.29 18.74 -2.21
C ASN A 435 -5.51 19.09 -1.32
N PRO A 436 -6.37 20.06 -1.71
CA PRO A 436 -7.52 20.44 -0.89
C PRO A 436 -8.58 19.34 -0.74
N LEU A 437 -8.55 18.31 -1.60
CA LEU A 437 -9.42 17.12 -1.50
C LEU A 437 -8.64 15.82 -1.24
N GLY A 438 -7.33 15.90 -0.96
CA GLY A 438 -6.49 14.74 -0.63
C GLY A 438 -6.94 14.01 0.64
N PRO A 439 -7.00 14.70 1.79
CA PRO A 439 -7.51 14.11 3.04
C PRO A 439 -8.96 13.65 2.94
N THR A 440 -9.78 14.33 2.12
CA THR A 440 -11.19 13.98 1.90
C THR A 440 -11.37 12.53 1.40
N GLN A 441 -10.43 11.96 0.65
CA GLN A 441 -10.56 10.58 0.16
C GLN A 441 -10.40 9.52 1.28
N GLY A 442 -9.82 9.89 2.42
CA GLY A 442 -9.64 9.00 3.57
C GLY A 442 -10.79 8.99 4.57
N VAL A 443 -11.80 9.85 4.40
CA VAL A 443 -12.83 10.13 5.41
C VAL A 443 -13.66 8.89 5.76
N GLY A 444 -14.14 8.13 4.76
CA GLY A 444 -14.95 6.93 4.99
C GLY A 444 -14.24 5.90 5.88
N PHE A 445 -12.97 5.59 5.61
CA PHE A 445 -12.16 4.69 6.44
C PHE A 445 -11.99 5.23 7.88
N VAL A 446 -11.83 6.55 8.05
CA VAL A 446 -11.72 7.14 9.40
C VAL A 446 -13.05 7.01 10.16
N ASN A 447 -14.19 7.14 9.49
CA ASN A 447 -15.51 6.95 10.09
C ASN A 447 -15.81 5.46 10.40
N GLU A 448 -15.32 4.52 9.59
CA GLU A 448 -15.27 3.08 9.91
C GLU A 448 -14.38 2.80 11.15
N LEU A 449 -13.20 3.41 11.23
CA LEU A 449 -12.28 3.24 12.36
C LEU A 449 -12.90 3.76 13.67
N ILE A 450 -13.57 4.92 13.63
CA ILE A 450 -14.34 5.46 14.75
C ILE A 450 -15.41 4.44 15.20
N SER A 451 -16.17 3.88 14.27
CA SER A 451 -17.19 2.88 14.53
C SER A 451 -16.62 1.64 15.25
N ARG A 452 -15.53 1.09 14.73
CA ARG A 452 -14.80 -0.06 15.31
C ARG A 452 -14.22 0.21 16.69
N MET A 453 -13.70 1.41 16.94
CA MET A 453 -13.13 1.76 18.25
C MET A 453 -14.19 1.99 19.34
N THR A 454 -15.38 2.45 18.95
CA THR A 454 -16.45 2.89 19.87
C THR A 454 -17.64 1.92 19.97
N ASN A 455 -17.69 0.88 19.15
CA ASN A 455 -18.81 -0.06 19.03
C ASN A 455 -20.15 0.64 18.70
N ILE A 456 -20.10 1.68 17.86
CA ILE A 456 -21.27 2.45 17.38
C ILE A 456 -21.36 2.28 15.86
N PRO A 457 -22.54 2.06 15.25
CA PRO A 457 -22.69 1.93 13.80
C PRO A 457 -22.06 3.10 13.01
N VAL A 458 -21.55 2.79 11.81
CA VAL A 458 -20.86 3.76 10.94
C VAL A 458 -21.77 4.95 10.62
N LYS A 459 -21.21 6.16 10.73
CA LYS A 459 -21.87 7.42 10.36
C LYS A 459 -21.01 8.15 9.34
N ASP A 460 -21.30 7.90 8.08
CA ASP A 460 -20.58 8.48 6.94
C ASP A 460 -21.54 8.70 5.77
N HIS A 461 -21.14 9.58 4.86
CA HIS A 461 -21.86 9.88 3.61
C HIS A 461 -20.87 10.14 2.46
N THR A 462 -19.67 9.55 2.54
CA THR A 462 -18.54 9.77 1.64
C THR A 462 -18.27 8.55 0.77
N SER A 463 -17.42 7.63 1.23
CA SER A 463 -16.96 6.44 0.50
C SER A 463 -17.36 5.10 1.13
N THR A 464 -17.99 5.10 2.30
CA THR A 464 -18.55 3.89 2.95
C THR A 464 -19.68 3.25 2.14
N ASN A 465 -19.86 1.94 2.27
CA ASN A 465 -20.95 1.21 1.64
C ASN A 465 -21.95 0.76 2.71
N SER A 466 -23.05 1.49 2.85
CA SER A 466 -24.07 1.23 3.88
C SER A 466 -24.76 -0.15 3.79
N THR A 467 -24.55 -0.93 2.73
CA THR A 467 -24.97 -2.34 2.69
C THR A 467 -23.96 -3.24 3.43
N LEU A 468 -22.66 -2.97 3.28
CA LEU A 468 -21.59 -3.70 3.96
C LEU A 468 -21.47 -3.26 5.43
N ASP A 469 -21.56 -1.96 5.68
CA ASP A 469 -21.24 -1.32 6.97
C ASP A 469 -22.37 -1.41 8.01
N ASN A 470 -23.54 -1.91 7.61
CA ASN A 470 -24.68 -2.21 8.50
C ASN A 470 -24.93 -3.72 8.70
N ASP A 471 -24.12 -4.59 8.09
CA ASP A 471 -24.22 -6.05 8.23
C ASP A 471 -23.03 -6.58 9.03
N SER A 472 -23.30 -7.28 10.14
CA SER A 472 -22.27 -7.82 11.04
C SER A 472 -21.40 -8.90 10.40
N GLU A 473 -21.81 -9.53 9.29
CA GLU A 473 -20.97 -10.46 8.53
C GLU A 473 -19.89 -9.78 7.67
N THR A 474 -20.07 -8.49 7.36
CA THR A 474 -19.20 -7.70 6.47
C THR A 474 -18.60 -6.46 7.14
N PHE A 475 -19.13 -6.06 8.28
CA PHE A 475 -18.56 -5.04 9.16
C PHE A 475 -18.86 -5.37 10.64
N PRO A 476 -18.25 -6.43 11.21
CA PRO A 476 -18.39 -6.72 12.63
C PRO A 476 -17.81 -5.57 13.47
N ILE A 477 -18.53 -5.18 14.51
CA ILE A 477 -18.09 -4.30 15.60
C ILE A 477 -18.59 -4.88 16.93
N GLY A 478 -17.89 -4.61 18.03
CA GLY A 478 -18.18 -5.22 19.34
C GLY A 478 -16.98 -5.92 19.96
N GLU A 479 -17.14 -6.39 21.19
CA GLU A 479 -16.05 -6.93 22.01
C GLU A 479 -15.47 -8.25 21.48
N ASP A 480 -16.23 -9.00 20.68
CA ASP A 480 -15.80 -10.27 20.06
C ASP A 480 -14.78 -10.06 18.92
N THR A 481 -14.72 -8.86 18.31
CA THR A 481 -13.80 -8.55 17.20
C THR A 481 -12.81 -7.47 17.62
N THR A 482 -11.62 -7.91 18.06
CA THR A 482 -10.54 -7.04 18.54
C THR A 482 -9.41 -6.83 17.53
N LEU A 483 -9.39 -7.59 16.43
CA LEU A 483 -8.35 -7.57 15.40
C LEU A 483 -8.97 -7.32 14.02
N TYR A 484 -8.48 -6.30 13.31
CA TYR A 484 -8.94 -5.93 11.96
C TYR A 484 -7.75 -5.78 11.02
N ALA A 485 -7.86 -6.31 9.81
CA ALA A 485 -6.83 -6.23 8.78
C ALA A 485 -7.40 -5.79 7.43
N ASP A 486 -7.07 -4.56 7.03
CA ASP A 486 -7.52 -3.97 5.76
C ASP A 486 -6.35 -3.79 4.79
N PHE A 487 -6.51 -4.28 3.56
CA PHE A 487 -5.50 -4.22 2.50
C PHE A 487 -5.90 -3.23 1.40
N SER A 488 -4.99 -2.30 1.08
CA SER A 488 -5.24 -1.06 0.31
C SER A 488 -4.03 -0.69 -0.59
N HIS A 489 -4.06 0.52 -1.15
CA HIS A 489 -3.05 1.13 -2.00
C HIS A 489 -2.32 2.28 -1.31
N ASP A 490 -1.13 2.63 -1.82
CA ASP A 490 -0.34 3.78 -1.34
C ASP A 490 -1.09 5.12 -1.44
N ASN A 491 -1.86 5.32 -2.51
CA ASN A 491 -2.68 6.51 -2.72
C ASN A 491 -3.66 6.73 -1.55
N THR A 492 -4.55 5.75 -1.32
CA THR A 492 -5.62 5.83 -0.34
C THR A 492 -5.07 5.82 1.09
N MET A 493 -4.01 5.05 1.36
CA MET A 493 -3.32 5.09 2.64
C MET A 493 -2.82 6.50 2.98
N ILE A 494 -2.23 7.25 2.03
CA ILE A 494 -1.82 8.64 2.31
C ILE A 494 -3.03 9.53 2.60
N SER A 495 -4.12 9.40 1.86
CA SER A 495 -5.36 10.13 2.14
C SER A 495 -5.94 9.81 3.53
N ILE A 496 -5.88 8.54 3.97
CA ILE A 496 -6.29 8.10 5.32
C ILE A 496 -5.38 8.70 6.39
N LEU A 497 -4.06 8.60 6.24
CA LEU A 497 -3.09 9.16 7.21
C LEU A 497 -3.25 10.69 7.34
N ALA A 498 -3.61 11.37 6.24
CA ALA A 498 -3.93 12.80 6.25
C ALA A 498 -5.31 13.10 6.87
N ALA A 499 -6.33 12.27 6.64
CA ALA A 499 -7.66 12.39 7.27
C ALA A 499 -7.62 12.19 8.79
N LEU A 500 -6.72 11.32 9.26
CA LEU A 500 -6.39 11.12 10.68
C LEU A 500 -5.58 12.29 11.29
N GLY A 501 -5.08 13.22 10.46
CA GLY A 501 -4.32 14.39 10.90
C GLY A 501 -2.87 14.11 11.33
N LEU A 502 -2.33 12.91 11.05
CA LEU A 502 -1.04 12.43 11.56
C LEU A 502 0.17 13.24 11.08
N TYR A 503 0.02 13.99 9.99
CA TYR A 503 1.07 14.81 9.38
C TYR A 503 0.67 16.29 9.29
N ASN A 504 -0.24 16.75 10.16
CA ASN A 504 -0.70 18.15 10.17
C ASN A 504 0.39 19.18 10.50
N SER A 505 1.45 18.78 11.21
CA SER A 505 2.64 19.61 11.48
C SER A 505 3.71 19.55 10.38
N THR A 506 3.50 18.76 9.32
CA THR A 506 4.36 18.79 8.12
C THR A 506 4.16 20.11 7.37
N PRO A 507 5.20 20.95 7.19
CA PRO A 507 5.06 22.18 6.43
C PRO A 507 4.77 21.88 4.95
N PRO A 508 4.17 22.81 4.18
CA PRO A 508 4.05 22.66 2.74
C PRO A 508 5.40 22.38 2.08
N LEU A 509 5.51 21.26 1.36
CA LEU A 509 6.77 20.84 0.74
C LEU A 509 7.21 21.82 -0.36
N SER A 510 8.48 22.22 -0.35
CA SER A 510 9.04 23.04 -1.43
C SER A 510 9.09 22.25 -2.73
N ASN A 511 8.52 22.76 -3.82
CA ASN A 511 8.66 22.14 -5.14
C ASN A 511 10.02 22.43 -5.82
N SER A 512 10.89 23.20 -5.17
CA SER A 512 12.19 23.66 -5.70
C SER A 512 13.41 23.38 -4.81
N THR A 513 13.20 22.87 -3.59
CA THR A 513 14.26 22.58 -2.63
C THR A 513 13.98 21.24 -1.95
N LEU A 514 14.97 20.34 -1.93
CA LEU A 514 14.86 19.08 -1.21
C LEU A 514 14.74 19.33 0.30
N LEU A 515 13.82 18.61 0.95
CA LEU A 515 13.69 18.53 2.40
C LEU A 515 13.64 17.05 2.79
N ASP A 516 14.41 16.65 3.80
CA ASP A 516 14.43 15.27 4.28
C ASP A 516 13.19 14.92 5.13
N ALA A 517 12.98 13.62 5.37
CA ALA A 517 11.84 13.14 6.13
C ALA A 517 11.80 13.74 7.56
N ILE A 518 12.94 13.99 8.19
CA ILE A 518 13.04 14.55 9.55
C ILE A 518 12.54 16.01 9.56
N SER A 519 13.00 16.83 8.61
CA SER A 519 12.54 18.20 8.41
C SER A 519 11.03 18.26 8.11
N LEU A 520 10.52 17.25 7.41
CA LEU A 520 9.10 17.04 7.11
C LEU A 520 8.32 16.27 8.20
N LYS A 521 8.82 16.22 9.45
CA LYS A 521 8.12 15.61 10.60
C LYS A 521 7.75 14.12 10.41
N GLY A 522 8.57 13.41 9.66
CA GLY A 522 8.40 11.99 9.31
C GLY A 522 7.63 11.76 8.01
N PHE A 523 7.21 12.80 7.27
CA PHE A 523 6.55 12.63 5.99
C PHE A 523 7.55 12.43 4.84
N SER A 524 7.75 11.18 4.43
CA SER A 524 8.22 10.82 3.09
C SER A 524 7.41 9.64 2.56
N THR A 525 7.42 9.39 1.24
CA THR A 525 6.70 8.24 0.66
C THR A 525 7.35 6.90 0.96
N SER A 526 8.67 6.87 1.13
CA SER A 526 9.42 5.73 1.64
C SER A 526 9.16 5.43 3.12
N TRP A 527 8.88 6.45 3.95
CA TRP A 527 8.57 6.29 5.37
C TRP A 527 7.08 5.99 5.62
N THR A 528 6.17 6.42 4.74
CA THR A 528 4.72 6.28 4.92
C THR A 528 4.12 5.12 4.15
N VAL A 529 4.42 4.99 2.85
CA VAL A 529 3.81 4.00 1.93
C VAL A 529 4.81 3.28 1.02
N PRO A 530 5.89 2.68 1.56
CA PRO A 530 6.71 1.71 0.83
C PRO A 530 5.88 0.47 0.40
N PHE A 531 6.46 -0.44 -0.38
CA PHE A 531 5.83 -1.73 -0.67
C PHE A 531 5.70 -2.55 0.62
N ALA A 532 4.55 -3.20 0.85
CA ALA A 532 4.20 -3.85 2.12
C ALA A 532 4.22 -2.90 3.35
N ALA A 533 3.96 -1.61 3.12
CA ALA A 533 3.71 -0.66 4.20
C ALA A 533 2.59 -1.14 5.12
N ARG A 534 2.67 -0.79 6.40
CA ARG A 534 1.63 -1.04 7.39
C ARG A 534 1.54 0.06 8.42
N THR A 535 0.31 0.43 8.73
CA THR A 535 -0.03 1.29 9.86
C THR A 535 -0.77 0.45 10.89
N TYR A 536 -0.27 0.42 12.13
CA TYR A 536 -0.95 -0.18 13.27
C TYR A 536 -1.62 0.92 14.08
N ILE A 537 -2.92 0.78 14.29
CA ILE A 537 -3.71 1.66 15.14
C ILE A 537 -4.14 0.83 16.35
N GLU A 538 -3.55 1.15 17.50
CA GLU A 538 -3.67 0.41 18.74
C GLU A 538 -4.62 1.13 19.69
N LYS A 539 -5.49 0.37 20.36
CA LYS A 539 -6.21 0.81 21.55
C LYS A 539 -5.73 -0.01 22.74
N MET A 540 -5.43 0.64 23.86
CA MET A 540 -4.86 -0.01 25.05
C MET A 540 -5.47 0.50 26.35
N LYS A 541 -5.53 -0.36 27.35
CA LYS A 541 -5.84 -0.03 28.75
C LYS A 541 -4.52 -0.02 29.52
N CYS A 542 -4.28 0.99 30.33
CA CYS A 542 -3.06 1.10 31.13
C CYS A 542 -3.38 1.21 32.61
N ARG A 543 -2.52 0.67 33.47
CA ARG A 543 -2.58 0.93 34.91
C ARG A 543 -2.49 2.45 35.16
N ASP A 544 -3.24 2.89 36.17
CA ASP A 544 -3.27 4.27 36.67
C ASP A 544 -3.73 5.35 35.66
N ILE A 545 -4.39 4.95 34.57
CA ILE A 545 -5.02 5.85 33.59
C ILE A 545 -6.47 5.42 33.37
N ASP A 546 -7.42 6.30 33.70
CA ASP A 546 -8.85 6.06 33.47
C ASP A 546 -9.20 6.13 31.97
N GLY A 547 -9.76 5.03 31.46
CA GLY A 547 -10.18 4.90 30.06
C GLY A 547 -9.16 4.22 29.16
N GLU A 548 -9.45 4.19 27.86
CA GLU A 548 -8.58 3.60 26.84
C GLU A 548 -7.72 4.69 26.18
N LEU A 549 -6.47 4.36 25.87
CA LEU A 549 -5.54 5.18 25.09
C LEU A 549 -5.44 4.65 23.65
N VAL A 550 -5.23 5.57 22.70
CA VAL A 550 -4.95 5.26 21.29
C VAL A 550 -3.50 5.59 20.97
N ARG A 551 -2.82 4.72 20.22
CA ARG A 551 -1.47 4.93 19.65
C ARG A 551 -1.46 4.54 18.18
N ILE A 552 -0.68 5.23 17.35
CA ILE A 552 -0.52 4.89 15.93
C ILE A 552 0.96 4.73 15.59
N LEU A 553 1.29 3.61 14.94
CA LEU A 553 2.61 3.31 14.40
C LEU A 553 2.51 3.22 12.88
N VAL A 554 3.34 3.97 12.15
CA VAL A 554 3.45 3.92 10.69
C VAL A 554 4.80 3.31 10.35
N ASN A 555 4.80 2.08 9.81
CA ASN A 555 6.01 1.31 9.51
C ASN A 555 6.96 1.22 10.74
N ASP A 556 6.38 0.84 11.88
CA ASP A 556 6.97 0.80 13.23
C ASP A 556 7.32 2.15 13.88
N ARG A 557 7.39 3.26 13.13
CA ARG A 557 7.56 4.59 13.73
C ARG A 557 6.31 4.99 14.50
N VAL A 558 6.45 5.26 15.81
CA VAL A 558 5.38 5.89 16.59
C VAL A 558 5.17 7.30 16.06
N VAL A 559 3.94 7.63 15.65
CA VAL A 559 3.57 8.97 15.20
C VAL A 559 2.78 9.64 16.34
N PRO A 560 3.32 10.69 17.00
CA PRO A 560 2.61 11.36 18.09
C PRO A 560 1.28 11.94 17.62
N LEU A 561 0.21 11.65 18.35
CA LEU A 561 -1.13 12.14 18.05
C LEU A 561 -1.31 13.61 18.53
N GLU A 562 -0.60 14.53 17.87
CA GLU A 562 -0.55 15.96 18.23
C GLU A 562 -1.96 16.61 18.29
N THR A 563 -2.86 16.20 17.38
CA THR A 563 -4.23 16.73 17.23
C THR A 563 -5.14 16.49 18.45
N CYS A 564 -4.86 15.44 19.24
CA CYS A 564 -5.55 15.16 20.49
C CYS A 564 -4.70 15.46 21.74
N GLY A 565 -3.53 16.09 21.56
CA GLY A 565 -2.56 16.42 22.62
C GLY A 565 -1.97 15.17 23.27
N ALA A 566 -1.14 14.45 22.51
CA ALA A 566 -0.48 13.22 22.93
C ALA A 566 0.42 13.35 24.17
N ASP A 567 0.56 12.25 24.89
CA ASP A 567 1.54 12.05 25.96
C ASP A 567 2.96 11.80 25.41
N THR A 568 3.93 11.62 26.31
CA THR A 568 5.34 11.37 25.98
C THR A 568 5.59 10.04 25.25
N LEU A 569 4.58 9.16 25.17
CA LEU A 569 4.62 7.90 24.42
C LEU A 569 3.80 7.97 23.12
N GLY A 570 3.39 9.18 22.71
CA GLY A 570 2.68 9.45 21.47
C GLY A 570 1.18 9.14 21.51
N ARG A 571 0.60 8.93 22.70
CA ARG A 571 -0.77 8.40 22.89
C ARG A 571 -1.73 9.47 23.40
N CYS A 572 -3.02 9.34 23.13
CA CYS A 572 -4.05 10.16 23.78
C CYS A 572 -5.28 9.31 24.16
N THR A 573 -6.14 9.81 25.04
CA THR A 573 -7.37 9.09 25.42
C THR A 573 -8.30 8.92 24.22
N LEU A 574 -9.03 7.81 24.18
CA LEU A 574 -9.96 7.48 23.10
C LEU A 574 -10.94 8.64 22.82
N SER A 575 -11.53 9.25 23.87
CA SER A 575 -12.41 10.42 23.69
C SER A 575 -11.69 11.53 22.92
N ARG A 576 -10.49 11.95 23.38
CA ARG A 576 -9.73 13.03 22.75
C ARG A 576 -9.31 12.69 21.32
N PHE A 577 -8.98 11.43 21.04
CA PHE A 577 -8.72 10.94 19.69
C PHE A 577 -9.96 11.12 18.80
N ILE A 578 -11.09 10.52 19.18
CA ILE A 578 -12.35 10.60 18.42
C ILE A 578 -12.84 12.06 18.29
N ASP A 579 -12.65 12.89 19.31
CA ASP A 579 -12.98 14.32 19.30
C ASP A 579 -12.15 15.08 18.26
N SER A 580 -10.84 14.80 18.17
CA SER A 580 -9.92 15.43 17.20
C SER A 580 -10.23 15.10 15.74
N LEU A 581 -10.91 13.98 15.47
CA LEU A 581 -11.34 13.56 14.11
C LEU A 581 -12.57 14.33 13.59
N SER A 582 -12.73 15.60 13.98
CA SER A 582 -13.85 16.46 13.60
C SER A 582 -13.99 16.64 12.08
N PHE A 583 -12.87 16.71 11.35
CA PHE A 583 -12.85 16.76 9.89
C PHE A 583 -13.55 15.55 9.25
N ALA A 584 -13.19 14.33 9.67
CA ALA A 584 -13.80 13.11 9.12
C ALA A 584 -15.27 12.96 9.53
N LYS A 585 -15.60 13.21 10.81
CA LYS A 585 -16.99 13.18 11.31
C LYS A 585 -17.92 14.17 10.60
N ALA A 586 -17.37 15.24 10.00
CA ALA A 586 -18.12 16.23 9.22
C ALA A 586 -18.26 15.89 7.72
N GLY A 587 -17.72 14.75 7.25
CA GLY A 587 -17.66 14.42 5.81
C GLY A 587 -16.47 15.06 5.07
N GLY A 588 -15.52 15.66 5.80
CA GLY A 588 -14.35 16.32 5.23
C GLY A 588 -14.72 17.51 4.33
N ARG A 589 -14.45 17.36 3.01
CA ARG A 589 -14.91 18.27 1.95
C ARG A 589 -15.59 17.50 0.81
N TRP A 590 -16.35 16.45 1.16
CA TRP A 590 -17.00 15.58 0.19
C TRP A 590 -18.12 16.28 -0.60
N ASP A 591 -18.66 17.37 -0.05
CA ASP A 591 -19.55 18.32 -0.72
C ASP A 591 -18.96 18.97 -1.99
N GLN A 592 -17.63 18.91 -2.15
CA GLN A 592 -16.92 19.47 -3.29
C GLN A 592 -16.57 18.43 -4.36
N CYS A 593 -16.97 17.17 -4.18
CA CYS A 593 -16.79 16.10 -5.16
C CYS A 593 -17.80 16.19 -6.31
#